data_AF-A0A0R1GV43-F1
#
_entry.id   AF-A0A0R1GV43-F1
#
_cell.length_a   1.000
_cell.length_b   1.000
_cell.length_c   1.000
_cell.angle_alpha   90.00
_cell.angle_beta   90.00
_cell.angle_gamma   90.00
#
_symmetry.space_group_name_H-M   'P 1'
#
loop_
_entity.id
_entity.type
_entity.pdbx_description
1 polymer ?
#
loop_
_entity_poly.entity_id
_entity_poly.type
_entity_poly.pdbx_seq_one_letter_code
_entity_poly.pdbx_strand_id
1 'polypeptide(L)'
;MCQCQKGEAQMSPSEVQTLNQNRLHFYQLLARVYQHELSQSMIQQLVHVTFPKQTGSAEMDRGYGLLERYFVNHQIAAIEEDLACDYAKVFLAAGETKGNAAFPYESVYTSDEKLVMQQAWADVRAIYGLEKLALDTEMADIKEDHIAVELKFMAYLCEKNNLEAQQTFLKTHLLDWIVDFCEDIRKYSHTDFYRGIADLTVGFLKRDAALIETLQTAAQAPATSFTMANSDFDALIQQWQQHYHVFAPAFVNGRSNQHRPLVRFQEINQVSDIVYDRQSDFSAKEIYYPIMQTMFYFTEHEVKESRLKDDKDYLIFMHPCDINALRRTDTVFMKNGGLTDSYYKRLRDKVKIVMMECTQSCENCFCVSMNSNRSDHYDMAVRFDQHQMNVNVKDPSFLADFQAAQTSDFQPQFISENQATVTLPEINSREELDLAGHLDYWQTFNERCIGCGGCNTVCPTCTCFDTLDVTYDESGKQGERRRVWSSCMLDTFTQTAGGNRARKTPGDNMRFKTLHKVYDYKQRFGEENMCVGCGRCVMRCPKDISFSDTINGFTAAFAQAKQEQAVK
;
A
#
# COMPACT_ATOMS: atom_id res chain seq x y z
N MET A 1 -26.33 34.28 -11.12
CA MET A 1 -27.51 33.40 -11.24
C MET A 1 -27.37 32.54 -12.47
N CYS A 2 -26.96 31.28 -12.28
CA CYS A 2 -27.35 30.16 -13.12
C CYS A 2 -27.58 29.00 -12.14
N GLN A 3 -28.79 28.45 -12.20
CA GLN A 3 -29.38 27.54 -11.23
C GLN A 3 -28.91 26.08 -11.41
N CYS A 4 -29.15 25.34 -10.33
CA CYS A 4 -29.48 23.92 -10.25
C CYS A 4 -28.34 22.91 -10.03
N GLN A 5 -28.31 22.42 -8.79
CA GLN A 5 -28.44 21.00 -8.47
C GLN A 5 -27.60 20.07 -9.35
N LYS A 6 -26.32 19.92 -8.99
CA LYS A 6 -25.59 18.71 -9.29
C LYS A 6 -25.62 17.84 -8.04
N GLY A 7 -26.20 16.64 -8.18
CA GLY A 7 -25.95 15.58 -7.22
C GLY A 7 -24.45 15.42 -6.99
N GLU A 8 -24.09 15.00 -5.79
CA GLU A 8 -22.72 14.75 -5.36
C GLU A 8 -22.02 13.87 -6.41
N ALA A 9 -21.24 14.51 -7.29
CA ALA A 9 -20.42 13.81 -8.26
C ALA A 9 -19.32 13.12 -7.47
N GLN A 10 -19.40 11.81 -7.41
CA GLN A 10 -18.51 11.00 -6.61
C GLN A 10 -17.12 10.92 -7.25
N MET A 11 -16.08 11.09 -6.44
CA MET A 11 -14.69 11.13 -6.91
C MET A 11 -14.18 9.75 -7.32
N SER A 12 -13.54 9.65 -8.49
CA SER A 12 -12.83 8.47 -8.97
C SER A 12 -11.57 8.16 -8.13
N PRO A 13 -11.06 6.92 -8.15
CA PRO A 13 -9.83 6.54 -7.44
C PRO A 13 -8.61 7.42 -7.81
N SER A 14 -8.47 7.79 -9.08
CA SER A 14 -7.42 8.71 -9.54
C SER A 14 -7.58 10.13 -8.99
N GLU A 15 -8.82 10.59 -8.81
CA GLU A 15 -9.12 11.89 -8.21
C GLU A 15 -8.84 11.89 -6.71
N VAL A 16 -9.14 10.79 -6.00
CA VAL A 16 -8.79 10.62 -4.57
C VAL A 16 -7.27 10.58 -4.37
N GLN A 17 -6.53 9.88 -5.24
CA GLN A 17 -5.07 9.86 -5.18
C GLN A 17 -4.47 11.24 -5.45
N THR A 18 -4.96 11.93 -6.49
CA THR A 18 -4.56 13.32 -6.81
C THR A 18 -4.86 14.26 -5.64
N LEU A 19 -6.03 14.10 -5.02
CA LEU A 19 -6.43 14.88 -3.85
C LEU A 19 -5.47 14.67 -2.67
N ASN A 20 -5.16 13.42 -2.33
CA ASN A 20 -4.21 13.11 -1.27
C ASN A 20 -2.81 13.67 -1.54
N GLN A 21 -2.36 13.62 -2.79
CA GLN A 21 -1.09 14.21 -3.19
C GLN A 21 -1.08 15.74 -3.07
N ASN A 22 -2.19 16.40 -3.42
CA ASN A 22 -2.35 17.84 -3.24
C ASN A 22 -2.35 18.23 -1.75
N ARG A 23 -3.02 17.46 -0.90
CA ARG A 23 -3.02 17.65 0.57
C ARG A 23 -1.61 17.55 1.12
N LEU A 24 -0.89 16.49 0.76
CA LEU A 24 0.50 16.26 1.15
C LEU A 24 1.39 17.46 0.78
N HIS A 25 1.32 17.93 -0.47
CA HIS A 25 2.13 19.07 -0.92
C HIS A 25 1.78 20.36 -0.18
N PHE A 26 0.51 20.57 0.17
CA PHE A 26 0.10 21.76 0.91
C PHE A 26 0.59 21.73 2.37
N TYR A 27 0.55 20.56 3.02
CA TYR A 27 1.18 20.36 4.33
C TYR A 27 2.69 20.66 4.30
N GLN A 28 3.40 20.17 3.27
CA GLN A 28 4.82 20.44 3.10
C GLN A 28 5.12 21.92 2.86
N LEU A 29 4.28 22.62 2.08
CA LEU A 29 4.40 24.06 1.86
C LEU A 29 4.29 24.83 3.18
N LEU A 30 3.24 24.58 3.96
CA LEU A 30 3.03 25.24 5.25
C LEU A 30 4.18 24.92 6.22
N ALA A 31 4.59 23.64 6.30
CA ALA A 31 5.72 23.25 7.14
C ALA A 31 6.99 24.02 6.78
N ARG A 32 7.28 24.20 5.48
CA ARG A 32 8.45 24.95 5.02
C ARG A 32 8.39 26.42 5.42
N VAL A 33 7.21 27.06 5.32
CA VAL A 33 7.01 28.48 5.67
C VAL A 33 7.22 28.73 7.16
N TYR A 34 6.86 27.77 8.03
CA TYR A 34 7.00 27.91 9.47
C TYR A 34 8.35 27.43 10.03
N GLN A 35 9.13 26.65 9.28
CA GLN A 35 10.37 26.07 9.80
C GLN A 35 11.48 27.11 9.92
N HIS A 36 11.70 27.91 8.86
CA HIS A 36 12.75 28.91 8.79
C HIS A 36 12.30 30.08 7.91
N GLU A 37 13.09 31.16 7.93
CA GLU A 37 12.98 32.27 6.98
C GLU A 37 12.96 31.76 5.54
N LEU A 38 12.19 32.43 4.68
CA LEU A 38 12.06 32.03 3.29
C LEU A 38 13.36 32.29 2.54
N SER A 39 13.85 31.28 1.82
CA SER A 39 15.00 31.46 0.94
C SER A 39 14.65 32.35 -0.25
N GLN A 40 15.65 33.05 -0.77
CA GLN A 40 15.52 33.84 -2.00
C GLN A 40 14.91 33.05 -3.16
N SER A 41 15.29 31.77 -3.31
CA SER A 41 14.75 30.87 -4.33
C SER A 41 13.24 30.62 -4.16
N MET A 42 12.76 30.49 -2.93
CA MET A 42 11.34 30.26 -2.65
C MET A 42 10.53 31.54 -2.87
N ILE A 43 11.07 32.70 -2.48
CA ILE A 43 10.45 33.99 -2.76
C ILE A 43 10.27 34.19 -4.26
N GLN A 44 11.31 33.94 -5.06
CA GLN A 44 11.24 34.05 -6.53
C GLN A 44 10.15 33.16 -7.13
N GLN A 45 9.95 31.96 -6.58
CA GLN A 45 8.87 31.07 -7.01
C GLN A 45 7.50 31.64 -6.62
N LEU A 46 7.33 32.10 -5.38
CA LEU A 46 6.07 32.62 -4.85
C LEU A 46 5.57 33.88 -5.56
N VAL A 47 6.47 34.78 -5.98
CA VAL A 47 6.10 36.01 -6.71
C VAL A 47 5.37 35.71 -8.03
N HIS A 48 5.63 34.55 -8.64
CA HIS A 48 5.03 34.15 -9.91
C HIS A 48 3.80 33.25 -9.75
N VAL A 49 3.37 32.96 -8.52
CA VAL A 49 2.20 32.12 -8.25
C VAL A 49 0.92 32.91 -8.50
N THR A 50 -0.03 32.30 -9.20
CA THR A 50 -1.40 32.79 -9.27
C THR A 50 -2.20 32.23 -8.11
N PHE A 51 -2.68 33.10 -7.22
CA PHE A 51 -3.42 32.69 -6.04
C PHE A 51 -4.92 32.49 -6.34
N PRO A 52 -5.55 31.40 -5.85
CA PRO A 52 -6.98 31.16 -6.01
C PRO A 52 -7.86 32.20 -5.30
N LYS A 53 -9.07 32.46 -5.82
CA LYS A 53 -10.03 33.45 -5.25
C LYS A 53 -11.38 32.87 -4.79
N GLN A 54 -11.65 31.61 -5.09
CA GLN A 54 -12.92 30.93 -4.78
C GLN A 54 -12.67 29.48 -4.39
N THR A 55 -12.03 29.30 -3.24
CA THR A 55 -11.63 27.98 -2.75
C THR A 55 -12.75 27.24 -2.02
N GLY A 56 -13.82 27.95 -1.67
CA GLY A 56 -14.87 27.43 -0.80
C GLY A 56 -14.56 27.57 0.70
N SER A 57 -13.43 28.18 1.07
CA SER A 57 -13.09 28.57 2.44
C SER A 57 -12.87 30.09 2.49
N ALA A 58 -13.65 30.77 3.33
CA ALA A 58 -13.55 32.21 3.49
C ALA A 58 -12.21 32.63 4.10
N GLU A 59 -11.64 31.82 5.00
CA GLU A 59 -10.29 31.99 5.52
C GLU A 59 -9.25 31.89 4.40
N MET A 60 -9.28 30.83 3.58
CA MET A 60 -8.30 30.66 2.52
C MET A 60 -8.39 31.76 1.46
N ASP A 61 -9.60 32.17 1.07
CA ASP A 61 -9.81 33.24 0.09
C ASP A 61 -9.28 34.59 0.59
N ARG A 62 -9.42 34.89 1.90
CA ARG A 62 -8.77 36.06 2.51
C ARG A 62 -7.26 35.93 2.52
N GLY A 63 -6.75 34.76 2.91
CA GLY A 63 -5.30 34.50 2.98
C GLY A 63 -4.62 34.68 1.62
N TYR A 64 -5.19 34.10 0.57
CA TYR A 64 -4.72 34.31 -0.80
C TYR A 64 -4.79 35.76 -1.27
N GLY A 65 -5.85 36.49 -0.91
CA GLY A 65 -5.96 37.92 -1.21
C GLY A 65 -4.88 38.76 -0.52
N LEU A 66 -4.49 38.41 0.71
CA LEU A 66 -3.39 39.06 1.43
C LEU A 66 -2.03 38.76 0.78
N LEU A 67 -1.78 37.51 0.37
CA LEU A 67 -0.57 37.14 -0.35
C LEU A 67 -0.46 37.86 -1.71
N GLU A 68 -1.53 37.87 -2.49
CA GLU A 68 -1.59 38.58 -3.78
C GLU A 68 -1.29 40.08 -3.57
N ARG A 69 -1.92 40.70 -2.58
CA ARG A 69 -1.67 42.11 -2.25
C ARG A 69 -0.23 42.37 -1.82
N TYR A 70 0.36 41.49 -1.02
CA TYR A 70 1.74 41.62 -0.56
C TYR A 70 2.71 41.61 -1.74
N PHE A 71 2.65 40.59 -2.60
CA PHE A 71 3.60 40.44 -3.71
C PHE A 71 3.40 41.49 -4.82
N VAL A 72 2.19 41.99 -5.04
CA VAL A 72 1.94 43.07 -6.02
C VAL A 72 2.52 44.41 -5.56
N ASN A 73 2.53 44.67 -4.26
CA ASN A 73 2.91 45.97 -3.70
C ASN A 73 4.40 46.10 -3.34
N HIS A 74 5.17 45.01 -3.39
CA HIS A 74 6.58 45.00 -2.99
C HIS A 74 7.50 44.63 -4.15
N GLN A 75 8.64 45.31 -4.24
CA GLN A 75 9.70 44.94 -5.18
C GLN A 75 10.44 43.69 -4.66
N ILE A 76 10.78 42.76 -5.56
CA ILE A 76 11.47 41.50 -5.22
C ILE A 76 12.71 41.73 -4.34
N ALA A 77 13.48 42.78 -4.63
CA ALA A 77 14.70 43.12 -3.89
C ALA A 77 14.48 43.51 -2.42
N ALA A 78 13.26 43.92 -2.04
CA ALA A 78 12.90 44.33 -0.68
C ALA A 78 12.13 43.23 0.09
N ILE A 79 11.60 42.22 -0.59
CA ILE A 79 10.76 41.17 0.03
C ILE A 79 11.59 40.29 0.97
N GLU A 80 12.84 39.97 0.61
CA GLU A 80 13.69 39.07 1.40
C GLU A 80 13.96 39.63 2.80
N GLU A 81 14.40 40.89 2.88
CA GLU A 81 14.67 41.55 4.16
C GLU A 81 13.39 41.78 4.98
N ASP A 82 12.31 42.21 4.32
CA ASP A 82 11.03 42.48 4.98
C ASP A 82 10.42 41.21 5.61
N LEU A 83 10.41 40.10 4.87
CA LEU A 83 9.91 38.82 5.39
C LEU A 83 10.83 38.21 6.45
N ALA A 84 12.15 38.33 6.31
CA ALA A 84 13.09 37.86 7.33
C ALA A 84 12.93 38.63 8.65
N CYS A 85 12.83 39.96 8.58
CA CYS A 85 12.57 40.79 9.76
C CYS A 85 11.23 40.46 10.42
N ASP A 86 10.16 40.28 9.64
CA ASP A 86 8.85 39.92 10.19
C ASP A 86 8.86 38.51 10.78
N TYR A 87 9.51 37.53 10.13
CA TYR A 87 9.67 36.18 10.67
C TYR A 87 10.38 36.18 12.03
N ALA A 88 11.54 36.83 12.10
CA ALA A 88 12.33 36.91 13.34
C ALA A 88 11.52 37.57 14.47
N LYS A 89 10.75 38.60 14.16
CA LYS A 89 9.88 39.25 15.14
C LYS A 89 8.72 38.36 15.58
N VAL A 90 8.01 37.75 14.63
CA VAL A 90 6.77 37.00 14.87
C VAL A 90 7.04 35.68 15.57
N PHE A 91 8.04 34.91 15.14
CA PHE A 91 8.26 33.54 15.63
C PHE A 91 9.44 33.42 16.60
N LEU A 92 10.42 34.33 16.53
CA LEU A 92 11.64 34.29 17.37
C LEU A 92 11.66 35.39 18.45
N ALA A 93 10.59 36.20 18.55
CA ALA A 93 10.48 37.34 19.46
C ALA A 93 11.63 38.37 19.32
N ALA A 94 12.23 38.49 18.14
CA ALA A 94 13.34 39.40 17.91
C ALA A 94 12.93 40.86 18.15
N GLY A 95 13.63 41.53 19.06
CA GLY A 95 13.37 42.93 19.41
C GLY A 95 12.20 43.14 20.39
N GLU A 96 11.63 42.07 20.97
CA GLU A 96 10.56 42.15 21.97
C GLU A 96 11.07 41.78 23.38
N THR A 97 10.82 42.66 24.35
CA THR A 97 11.31 42.51 25.73
C THR A 97 10.34 41.77 26.66
N LYS A 98 9.07 41.66 26.28
CA LYS A 98 8.01 41.01 27.08
C LYS A 98 7.70 39.59 26.63
N GLY A 99 8.44 39.05 25.65
CA GLY A 99 8.20 37.72 25.11
C GLY A 99 6.88 37.59 24.33
N ASN A 100 6.38 38.67 23.73
CA ASN A 100 5.18 38.64 22.91
C ASN A 100 5.53 38.20 21.48
N ALA A 101 5.25 36.94 21.16
CA ALA A 101 5.45 36.37 19.83
C ALA A 101 4.42 35.26 19.60
N ALA A 102 4.25 34.86 18.34
CA ALA A 102 3.53 33.66 17.97
C ALA A 102 4.51 32.48 18.04
N PHE A 103 4.78 31.95 19.23
CA PHE A 103 5.75 30.87 19.39
C PHE A 103 5.21 29.59 18.74
N PRO A 104 5.85 29.02 17.72
CA PRO A 104 5.26 27.98 16.87
C PRO A 104 5.26 26.57 17.49
N TYR A 105 4.85 26.44 18.75
CA TYR A 105 4.86 25.19 19.52
C TYR A 105 3.49 24.92 20.16
N GLU A 106 2.94 23.71 19.96
CA GLU A 106 1.65 23.29 20.54
C GLU A 106 1.65 23.50 22.06
N SER A 107 2.71 23.11 22.76
CA SER A 107 2.78 23.22 24.22
C SER A 107 2.69 24.65 24.75
N VAL A 108 3.08 25.67 23.98
CA VAL A 108 2.94 27.08 24.40
C VAL A 108 1.47 27.51 24.46
N TYR A 109 0.62 26.88 23.66
CA TYR A 109 -0.80 27.21 23.59
C TYR A 109 -1.67 26.28 24.45
N THR A 110 -1.26 25.02 24.63
CA THR A 110 -2.05 24.01 25.35
C THR A 110 -1.66 23.85 26.83
N SER A 111 -0.50 24.35 27.25
CA SER A 111 -0.09 24.30 28.66
C SER A 111 -0.48 25.55 29.46
N ASP A 112 -0.82 25.35 30.74
CA ASP A 112 -1.11 26.45 31.67
C ASP A 112 0.07 27.43 31.82
N GLU A 113 1.30 26.91 31.73
CA GLU A 113 2.54 27.68 31.89
C GLU A 113 2.99 28.40 30.61
N LYS A 114 2.41 28.06 29.46
CA LYS A 114 2.80 28.56 28.13
C LYS A 114 4.29 28.36 27.80
N LEU A 115 4.82 27.22 28.20
CA LEU A 115 6.22 26.83 27.96
C LEU A 115 6.32 25.75 26.89
N VAL A 116 7.50 25.67 26.27
CA VAL A 116 7.85 24.55 25.37
C VAL A 116 8.10 23.26 26.17
N MET A 117 8.10 22.11 25.48
CA MET A 117 8.43 20.79 26.04
C MET A 117 7.51 20.32 27.18
N GLN A 118 6.22 20.63 27.08
CA GLN A 118 5.19 20.18 28.04
C GLN A 118 4.48 18.91 27.55
N GLN A 119 3.27 18.64 28.03
CA GLN A 119 2.54 17.41 27.74
C GLN A 119 2.36 17.14 26.24
N ALA A 120 1.97 18.15 25.46
CA ALA A 120 1.85 18.07 24.00
C ALA A 120 3.12 17.51 23.33
N TRP A 121 4.30 18.01 23.73
CA TRP A 121 5.60 17.52 23.26
C TRP A 121 5.85 16.04 23.60
N ALA A 122 5.46 15.60 24.81
CA ALA A 122 5.59 14.19 25.18
C ALA A 122 4.65 13.30 24.35
N ASP A 123 3.44 13.78 24.07
CA ASP A 123 2.41 13.05 23.33
C ASP A 123 2.82 12.86 21.86
N VAL A 124 3.21 13.93 21.16
CA VAL A 124 3.65 13.84 19.76
C VAL A 124 4.90 12.98 19.62
N ARG A 125 5.84 13.01 20.59
CA ARG A 125 7.00 12.11 20.59
C ARG A 125 6.63 10.65 20.72
N ALA A 126 5.65 10.32 21.55
CA ALA A 126 5.15 8.96 21.66
C ALA A 126 4.55 8.50 20.33
N ILE A 127 3.74 9.34 19.68
CA ILE A 127 3.13 9.08 18.38
C ILE A 127 4.20 8.84 17.30
N TYR A 128 5.20 9.72 17.21
CA TYR A 128 6.30 9.56 16.25
C TYR A 128 7.12 8.30 16.53
N GLY A 129 7.31 7.94 17.80
CA GLY A 129 7.98 6.72 18.22
C GLY A 129 7.25 5.44 17.80
N LEU A 130 5.91 5.44 17.81
CA LEU A 130 5.11 4.31 17.29
C LEU A 130 5.36 4.09 15.79
N GLU A 131 5.55 5.17 15.05
CA GLU A 131 5.90 5.16 13.62
C GLU A 131 7.40 4.97 13.37
N LYS A 132 8.21 4.86 14.43
CA LYS A 132 9.69 4.74 14.39
C LYS A 132 10.36 5.91 13.65
N LEU A 133 9.79 7.10 13.78
CA LEU A 133 10.32 8.31 13.18
C LEU A 133 11.24 9.05 14.15
N ALA A 134 12.17 9.81 13.59
CA ALA A 134 13.04 10.73 14.30
C ALA A 134 13.11 12.06 13.53
N LEU A 135 13.42 13.14 14.24
CA LEU A 135 13.65 14.44 13.60
C LEU A 135 14.85 14.37 12.66
N ASP A 136 14.72 15.06 11.52
CA ASP A 136 15.85 15.29 10.62
C ASP A 136 16.91 16.13 11.33
N THR A 137 18.17 15.88 11.01
CA THR A 137 19.31 16.71 11.38
C THR A 137 19.12 18.20 11.03
N GLU A 138 18.41 18.52 9.95
CA GLU A 138 18.07 19.90 9.57
C GLU A 138 17.04 20.57 10.49
N MET A 139 16.41 19.84 11.41
CA MET A 139 15.41 20.32 12.38
C MET A 139 15.91 20.17 13.82
N ALA A 140 17.22 20.01 14.03
CA ALA A 140 17.80 19.76 15.34
C ALA A 140 17.66 20.94 16.33
N ASP A 141 17.36 22.13 15.82
CA ASP A 141 17.18 23.37 16.57
C ASP A 141 15.75 23.58 17.10
N ILE A 142 14.76 22.84 16.58
CA ILE A 142 13.37 22.89 17.01
C ILE A 142 12.95 21.61 17.77
N LYS A 143 11.75 21.63 18.36
CA LYS A 143 11.18 20.51 19.14
C LYS A 143 10.06 19.82 18.39
N GLU A 144 9.75 18.60 18.81
CA GLU A 144 8.82 17.71 18.13
C GLU A 144 7.38 18.25 18.04
N ASP A 145 6.97 19.14 18.95
CA ASP A 145 5.67 19.84 18.96
C ASP A 145 5.70 21.20 18.24
N HIS A 146 6.74 21.44 17.45
CA HIS A 146 6.80 22.60 16.58
C HIS A 146 5.84 22.40 15.40
N ILE A 147 5.06 23.41 15.02
CA ILE A 147 4.03 23.30 13.95
C ILE A 147 4.60 22.73 12.63
N ALA A 148 5.82 23.13 12.26
CA ALA A 148 6.48 22.59 11.06
C ALA A 148 6.72 21.06 11.13
N VAL A 149 6.99 20.51 12.31
CA VAL A 149 7.15 19.07 12.53
C VAL A 149 5.80 18.38 12.41
N GLU A 150 4.77 18.90 13.08
CA GLU A 150 3.42 18.34 13.06
C GLU A 150 2.80 18.36 11.66
N LEU A 151 3.01 19.43 10.88
CA LEU A 151 2.59 19.52 9.49
C LEU A 151 3.35 18.53 8.59
N LYS A 152 4.66 18.33 8.82
CA LYS A 152 5.42 17.27 8.13
C LYS A 152 4.90 15.87 8.50
N PHE A 153 4.52 15.67 9.75
CA PHE A 153 3.92 14.40 10.18
C PHE A 153 2.55 14.17 9.52
N MET A 154 1.73 15.21 9.36
CA MET A 154 0.50 15.11 8.55
C MET A 154 0.78 14.78 7.08
N ALA A 155 1.82 15.34 6.48
CA ALA A 155 2.26 14.95 5.13
C ALA A 155 2.66 13.46 5.06
N TYR A 156 3.39 12.97 6.06
CA TYR A 156 3.72 11.54 6.20
C TYR A 156 2.45 10.67 6.33
N LEU A 157 1.48 11.07 7.15
CA LEU A 157 0.22 10.35 7.30
C LEU A 157 -0.63 10.36 6.01
N CYS A 158 -0.57 11.44 5.22
CA CYS A 158 -1.17 11.51 3.88
C CYS A 158 -0.54 10.47 2.95
N GLU A 159 0.79 10.34 2.96
CA GLU A 159 1.51 9.33 2.17
C GLU A 159 1.15 7.89 2.57
N LYS A 160 0.97 7.65 3.88
CA LYS A 160 0.51 6.35 4.41
C LYS A 160 -0.95 6.03 4.08
N ASN A 161 -1.73 7.02 3.65
CA ASN A 161 -3.17 6.91 3.40
C ASN A 161 -3.96 6.35 4.60
N ASN A 162 -3.52 6.64 5.83
CA ASN A 162 -4.20 6.24 7.06
C ASN A 162 -5.15 7.36 7.52
N LEU A 163 -6.39 7.34 7.00
CA LEU A 163 -7.37 8.39 7.29
C LEU A 163 -7.73 8.52 8.77
N GLU A 164 -7.73 7.42 9.53
CA GLU A 164 -8.00 7.45 10.97
C GLU A 164 -6.89 8.18 11.72
N ALA A 165 -5.62 7.80 11.49
CA ALA A 165 -4.49 8.49 12.11
C ALA A 165 -4.41 9.97 11.69
N GLN A 166 -4.67 10.28 10.41
CA GLN A 166 -4.75 11.66 9.92
C GLN A 166 -5.80 12.46 10.69
N GLN A 167 -7.01 11.91 10.86
CA GLN A 167 -8.09 12.64 11.52
C GLN A 167 -7.83 12.84 13.00
N THR A 168 -7.37 11.79 13.69
CA THR A 168 -7.05 11.85 15.12
C THR A 168 -5.95 12.87 15.36
N PHE A 169 -4.83 12.78 14.62
CA PHE A 169 -3.73 13.72 14.78
C PHE A 169 -4.13 15.17 14.45
N LEU A 170 -4.84 15.39 13.34
CA LEU A 170 -5.31 16.72 12.95
C LEU A 170 -6.23 17.34 14.00
N LYS A 171 -7.18 16.57 14.56
CA LYS A 171 -8.13 17.07 15.56
C LYS A 171 -7.48 17.30 16.92
N THR A 172 -6.59 16.41 17.35
CA THR A 172 -6.01 16.44 18.70
C THR A 172 -4.79 17.36 18.79
N HIS A 173 -3.93 17.40 17.78
CA HIS A 173 -2.64 18.09 17.86
C HIS A 173 -2.51 19.34 17.01
N LEU A 174 -3.40 19.58 16.04
CA LEU A 174 -3.31 20.78 15.20
C LEU A 174 -4.51 21.72 15.43
N LEU A 175 -5.73 21.20 15.30
CA LEU A 175 -6.94 22.04 15.39
C LEU A 175 -7.22 22.57 16.80
N ASP A 176 -6.62 21.98 17.84
CA ASP A 176 -6.82 22.40 19.24
C ASP A 176 -6.24 23.79 19.51
N TRP A 177 -5.09 24.12 18.91
CA TRP A 177 -4.34 25.33 19.22
C TRP A 177 -4.12 26.28 18.04
N ILE A 178 -4.34 25.81 16.80
CA ILE A 178 -3.98 26.58 15.59
C ILE A 178 -4.69 27.93 15.50
N VAL A 179 -5.92 28.04 16.00
CA VAL A 179 -6.69 29.29 15.94
C VAL A 179 -5.99 30.36 16.77
N ASP A 180 -5.60 30.06 18.00
CA ASP A 180 -4.93 31.01 18.90
C ASP A 180 -3.53 31.37 18.39
N PHE A 181 -2.79 30.40 17.88
CA PHE A 181 -1.50 30.65 17.22
C PHE A 181 -1.63 31.59 16.02
N CYS A 182 -2.64 31.38 15.18
CA CYS A 182 -2.87 32.23 14.02
C CYS A 182 -3.39 33.62 14.40
N GLU A 183 -4.13 33.77 15.51
CA GLU A 183 -4.46 35.10 16.06
C GLU A 183 -3.19 35.84 16.53
N ASP A 184 -2.27 35.16 17.19
CA ASP A 184 -0.99 35.74 17.57
C ASP A 184 -0.16 36.13 16.34
N ILE A 185 -0.12 35.32 15.28
CA ILE A 185 0.53 35.70 14.02
C ILE A 185 -0.09 37.01 13.50
N ARG A 186 -1.43 37.09 13.42
CA ARG A 186 -2.10 38.31 12.90
C ARG A 186 -1.81 39.53 13.76
N LYS A 187 -1.70 39.34 15.08
CA LYS A 187 -1.42 40.39 16.05
C LYS A 187 0.02 40.90 15.96
N TYR A 188 1.00 40.02 15.79
CA TYR A 188 2.42 40.39 15.86
C TYR A 188 3.07 40.68 14.50
N SER A 189 2.53 40.14 13.41
CA SER A 189 3.03 40.37 12.04
C SER A 189 2.75 41.79 11.56
N HIS A 190 3.72 42.33 10.82
CA HIS A 190 3.62 43.62 10.13
C HIS A 190 3.29 43.42 8.65
N THR A 191 3.67 42.28 8.08
CA THR A 191 3.44 41.96 6.67
C THR A 191 2.07 41.34 6.46
N ASP A 192 1.47 41.66 5.31
CA ASP A 192 0.28 40.92 4.84
C ASP A 192 0.61 39.46 4.52
N PHE A 193 1.89 39.15 4.26
CA PHE A 193 2.34 37.79 3.99
C PHE A 193 2.01 36.84 5.14
N TYR A 194 2.55 37.07 6.35
CA TYR A 194 2.33 36.14 7.47
C TYR A 194 0.88 36.18 7.98
N ARG A 195 0.17 37.31 7.86
CA ARG A 195 -1.29 37.36 8.07
C ARG A 195 -2.04 36.47 7.09
N GLY A 196 -1.62 36.46 5.82
CA GLY A 196 -2.16 35.59 4.79
C GLY A 196 -1.87 34.11 5.06
N ILE A 197 -0.66 33.78 5.49
CA ILE A 197 -0.28 32.41 5.89
C ILE A 197 -1.11 31.93 7.09
N ALA A 198 -1.37 32.77 8.09
CA ALA A 198 -2.24 32.42 9.21
C ALA A 198 -3.67 32.07 8.76
N ASP A 199 -4.25 32.88 7.87
CA ASP A 199 -5.58 32.63 7.30
C ASP A 199 -5.60 31.34 6.44
N LEU A 200 -4.57 31.10 5.63
CA LEU A 200 -4.44 29.87 4.86
C LEU A 200 -4.33 28.63 5.74
N THR A 201 -3.56 28.70 6.82
CA THR A 201 -3.33 27.57 7.72
C THR A 201 -4.62 27.15 8.42
N VAL A 202 -5.34 28.10 9.04
CA VAL A 202 -6.64 27.80 9.67
C VAL A 202 -7.64 27.28 8.66
N GLY A 203 -7.76 27.95 7.50
CA GLY A 203 -8.73 27.57 6.47
C GLY A 203 -8.46 26.18 5.90
N PHE A 204 -7.19 25.87 5.62
CA PHE A 204 -6.78 24.57 5.11
C PHE A 204 -7.04 23.45 6.11
N LEU A 205 -6.59 23.58 7.37
CA LEU A 205 -6.73 22.50 8.34
C LEU A 205 -8.20 22.18 8.66
N LYS A 206 -9.06 23.19 8.75
CA LYS A 206 -10.51 22.98 8.93
C LYS A 206 -11.13 22.26 7.73
N ARG A 207 -10.77 22.68 6.52
CA ARG A 207 -11.25 22.05 5.28
C ARG A 207 -10.74 20.61 5.16
N ASP A 208 -9.49 20.37 5.53
CA ASP A 208 -8.90 19.04 5.49
C ASP A 208 -9.57 18.09 6.46
N ALA A 209 -9.93 18.55 7.67
CA ALA A 209 -10.68 17.75 8.63
C ALA A 209 -12.05 17.32 8.09
N ALA A 210 -12.80 18.24 7.46
CA ALA A 210 -14.08 17.93 6.84
C ALA A 210 -13.93 16.99 5.63
N LEU A 211 -12.86 17.14 4.87
CA LEU A 211 -12.55 16.25 3.76
C LEU A 211 -12.22 14.84 4.25
N ILE A 212 -11.35 14.69 5.26
CA ILE A 212 -11.01 13.38 5.84
C ILE A 212 -12.28 12.70 6.37
N GLU A 213 -13.17 13.43 7.03
CA GLU A 213 -14.44 12.89 7.53
C GLU A 213 -15.34 12.39 6.39
N THR A 214 -15.37 13.13 5.28
CA THR A 214 -16.09 12.72 4.06
C THR A 214 -15.49 11.44 3.49
N LEU A 215 -14.15 11.36 3.38
CA LEU A 215 -13.44 10.19 2.87
C LEU A 215 -13.63 8.96 3.76
N GLN A 216 -13.63 9.13 5.09
CA GLN A 216 -13.91 8.05 6.03
C GLN A 216 -15.36 7.57 5.93
N THR A 217 -16.31 8.49 5.84
CA THR A 217 -17.74 8.15 5.70
C THR A 217 -17.97 7.37 4.41
N ALA A 218 -17.35 7.78 3.30
CA ALA A 218 -17.40 7.03 2.04
C ALA A 218 -16.76 5.63 2.17
N ALA A 219 -15.65 5.51 2.89
CA ALA A 219 -14.99 4.21 3.14
C ALA A 219 -15.78 3.29 4.08
N GLN A 220 -16.66 3.85 4.91
CA GLN A 220 -17.52 3.13 5.86
C GLN A 220 -18.96 2.92 5.36
N ALA A 221 -19.29 3.40 4.15
CA ALA A 221 -20.60 3.19 3.55
C ALA A 221 -20.90 1.68 3.45
N PRO A 222 -22.10 1.23 3.85
CA PRO A 222 -22.45 -0.18 3.78
C PRO A 222 -22.41 -0.64 2.32
N ALA A 223 -21.79 -1.79 2.07
CA ALA A 223 -21.74 -2.36 0.73
C ALA A 223 -23.16 -2.60 0.22
N THR A 224 -23.44 -2.18 -1.01
CA THR A 224 -24.76 -2.33 -1.62
C THR A 224 -24.72 -3.50 -2.58
N SER A 225 -25.75 -4.35 -2.51
CA SER A 225 -25.84 -5.55 -3.33
C SER A 225 -26.86 -5.42 -4.44
N PHE A 226 -26.53 -6.01 -5.58
CA PHE A 226 -27.31 -6.02 -6.80
C PHE A 226 -27.38 -7.41 -7.40
N THR A 227 -28.37 -7.63 -8.25
CA THR A 227 -28.52 -8.79 -9.11
C THR A 227 -28.80 -8.31 -10.52
N MET A 228 -28.10 -8.89 -11.51
CA MET A 228 -28.30 -8.56 -12.92
C MET A 228 -28.07 -9.78 -13.82
N ALA A 229 -28.62 -9.73 -15.04
CA ALA A 229 -28.44 -10.81 -16.01
C ALA A 229 -26.99 -10.86 -16.51
N ASN A 230 -26.51 -12.05 -16.89
CA ASN A 230 -25.15 -12.21 -17.41
C ASN A 230 -24.90 -11.36 -18.66
N SER A 231 -25.90 -11.19 -19.54
CA SER A 231 -25.79 -10.34 -20.73
C SER A 231 -25.56 -8.87 -20.41
N ASP A 232 -26.17 -8.38 -19.32
CA ASP A 232 -25.99 -7.00 -18.88
C ASP A 232 -24.60 -6.82 -18.26
N PHE A 233 -24.11 -7.86 -17.56
CA PHE A 233 -22.75 -7.83 -17.03
C PHE A 233 -21.68 -7.96 -18.12
N ASP A 234 -21.94 -8.69 -19.20
CA ASP A 234 -21.07 -8.73 -20.38
C ASP A 234 -20.88 -7.33 -20.98
N ALA A 235 -21.97 -6.56 -21.09
CA ALA A 235 -21.91 -5.16 -21.51
C ALA A 235 -21.09 -4.30 -20.53
N LEU A 236 -21.22 -4.56 -19.22
CA LEU A 236 -20.46 -3.87 -18.20
C LEU A 236 -18.96 -4.19 -18.25
N ILE A 237 -18.57 -5.45 -18.49
CA ILE A 237 -17.16 -5.83 -18.72
C ILE A 237 -16.59 -5.03 -19.90
N GLN A 238 -17.33 -4.92 -21.01
CA GLN A 238 -16.91 -4.14 -22.18
C GLN A 238 -16.77 -2.64 -21.89
N GLN A 239 -17.65 -2.09 -21.04
CA GLN A 239 -17.53 -0.72 -20.55
C GLN A 239 -16.25 -0.55 -19.70
N TRP A 240 -16.02 -1.43 -18.72
CA TRP A 240 -14.82 -1.39 -17.88
C TRP A 240 -13.54 -1.51 -18.70
N GLN A 241 -13.52 -2.33 -19.76
CA GLN A 241 -12.36 -2.47 -20.64
C GLN A 241 -11.87 -1.15 -21.27
N GLN A 242 -12.67 -0.08 -21.28
CA GLN A 242 -12.25 1.25 -21.74
C GLN A 242 -11.21 1.87 -20.79
N HIS A 243 -11.30 1.60 -19.49
CA HIS A 243 -10.47 2.20 -18.44
C HIS A 243 -9.62 1.17 -17.67
N TYR A 244 -10.00 -0.10 -17.70
CA TYR A 244 -9.35 -1.20 -17.00
C TYR A 244 -8.87 -2.29 -17.97
N HIS A 245 -7.78 -2.96 -17.61
CA HIS A 245 -7.55 -4.33 -18.04
C HIS A 245 -8.32 -5.28 -17.12
N VAL A 246 -9.35 -5.93 -17.65
CA VAL A 246 -10.24 -6.81 -16.87
C VAL A 246 -9.75 -8.25 -16.96
N PHE A 247 -9.23 -8.79 -15.86
CA PHE A 247 -8.63 -10.12 -15.79
C PHE A 247 -9.43 -11.08 -14.91
N ALA A 248 -9.58 -12.32 -15.36
CA ALA A 248 -10.11 -13.41 -14.54
C ALA A 248 -9.45 -14.74 -14.91
N PRO A 249 -9.58 -15.80 -14.09
CA PRO A 249 -9.19 -17.14 -14.52
C PRO A 249 -10.00 -17.53 -15.75
N ALA A 250 -9.32 -17.91 -16.83
CA ALA A 250 -9.93 -18.34 -18.07
C ALA A 250 -9.13 -19.50 -18.68
N PHE A 251 -9.76 -20.26 -19.57
CA PHE A 251 -9.07 -21.32 -20.31
C PHE A 251 -8.09 -20.71 -21.33
N VAL A 252 -6.89 -21.30 -21.41
CA VAL A 252 -5.87 -20.88 -22.38
C VAL A 252 -5.86 -21.84 -23.57
N ASN A 253 -6.01 -21.29 -24.77
CA ASN A 253 -5.88 -22.03 -26.02
C ASN A 253 -4.39 -22.29 -26.33
N GLY A 254 -3.91 -23.53 -26.19
CA GLY A 254 -2.50 -23.87 -26.47
C GLY A 254 -2.14 -25.34 -26.24
N ARG A 255 -0.90 -25.74 -26.62
CA ARG A 255 -0.35 -27.10 -26.46
C ARG A 255 -0.27 -27.49 -24.98
N SER A 256 -1.38 -27.93 -24.40
CA SER A 256 -1.35 -28.75 -23.21
C SER A 256 -0.82 -30.12 -23.62
N ASN A 257 0.34 -30.53 -23.12
CA ASN A 257 0.82 -31.91 -23.26
C ASN A 257 -0.05 -32.91 -22.46
N GLN A 258 -1.08 -32.43 -21.78
CA GLN A 258 -2.00 -33.23 -20.98
C GLN A 258 -3.43 -33.01 -21.51
N HIS A 259 -4.28 -34.04 -21.43
CA HIS A 259 -5.65 -34.05 -21.97
C HIS A 259 -6.63 -33.07 -21.26
N ARG A 260 -6.13 -32.06 -20.54
CA ARG A 260 -6.89 -31.07 -19.77
C ARG A 260 -6.49 -29.64 -20.18
N PRO A 261 -7.44 -28.74 -20.45
CA PRO A 261 -7.16 -27.33 -20.71
C PRO A 261 -6.66 -26.63 -19.43
N LEU A 262 -5.65 -25.77 -19.61
CA LEU A 262 -5.04 -24.97 -18.55
C LEU A 262 -5.90 -23.74 -18.25
N VAL A 263 -5.97 -23.37 -16.97
CA VAL A 263 -6.67 -22.18 -16.48
C VAL A 263 -5.63 -21.18 -15.96
N ARG A 264 -5.53 -20.03 -16.61
CA ARG A 264 -4.67 -18.91 -16.19
C ARG A 264 -5.48 -17.63 -16.15
N PHE A 265 -4.97 -16.63 -15.45
CA PHE A 265 -5.58 -15.31 -15.52
C PHE A 265 -5.36 -14.72 -16.92
N GLN A 266 -6.44 -14.36 -17.62
CA GLN A 266 -6.43 -13.76 -18.96
C GLN A 266 -7.39 -12.56 -18.98
N GLU A 267 -7.23 -11.68 -19.96
CA GLU A 267 -8.25 -10.66 -20.23
C GLU A 267 -9.54 -11.33 -20.67
N ILE A 268 -10.66 -10.91 -20.09
CA ILE A 268 -12.00 -11.45 -20.36
C ILE A 268 -12.88 -10.44 -21.06
N ASN A 269 -13.85 -10.90 -21.86
CA ASN A 269 -14.82 -10.06 -22.56
C ASN A 269 -16.26 -10.29 -22.10
N GLN A 270 -16.52 -11.44 -21.46
CA GLN A 270 -17.84 -11.86 -21.02
C GLN A 270 -17.74 -12.81 -19.81
N VAL A 271 -18.83 -12.95 -19.06
CA VAL A 271 -18.93 -13.78 -17.86
C VAL A 271 -18.57 -15.24 -18.15
N SER A 272 -18.92 -15.75 -19.32
CA SER A 272 -18.63 -17.15 -19.70
C SER A 272 -17.16 -17.44 -19.99
N ASP A 273 -16.30 -16.41 -20.10
CA ASP A 273 -14.85 -16.60 -20.15
C ASP A 273 -14.28 -16.99 -18.78
N ILE A 274 -15.00 -16.68 -17.70
CA ILE A 274 -14.55 -16.83 -16.31
C ILE A 274 -14.71 -18.28 -15.85
N VAL A 275 -13.61 -18.89 -15.46
CA VAL A 275 -13.55 -20.20 -14.83
C VAL A 275 -13.56 -20.02 -13.31
N TYR A 276 -14.70 -20.33 -12.68
CA TYR A 276 -14.92 -20.18 -11.24
C TYR A 276 -15.28 -21.51 -10.54
N ASP A 277 -15.49 -22.58 -11.31
CA ASP A 277 -15.90 -23.92 -10.84
C ASP A 277 -14.72 -24.84 -10.50
N ARG A 278 -13.49 -24.40 -10.78
CA ARG A 278 -12.25 -25.12 -10.42
C ARG A 278 -11.13 -24.13 -10.12
N GLN A 279 -10.13 -24.59 -9.39
CA GLN A 279 -8.92 -23.82 -9.15
C GLN A 279 -8.14 -23.54 -10.45
N SER A 280 -7.65 -22.30 -10.56
CA SER A 280 -6.71 -21.90 -11.62
C SER A 280 -5.34 -22.57 -11.44
N ASP A 281 -4.71 -22.96 -12.55
CA ASP A 281 -3.39 -23.59 -12.54
C ASP A 281 -2.28 -22.58 -12.19
N PHE A 282 -2.49 -21.31 -12.50
CA PHE A 282 -1.61 -20.19 -12.15
C PHE A 282 -2.36 -19.10 -11.37
N SER A 283 -1.66 -18.39 -10.50
CA SER A 283 -2.22 -17.31 -9.68
C SER A 283 -2.27 -15.96 -10.40
N ALA A 284 -3.11 -15.05 -9.92
CA ALA A 284 -3.18 -13.64 -10.35
C ALA A 284 -1.85 -12.86 -10.27
N LYS A 285 -0.88 -13.37 -9.50
CA LYS A 285 0.45 -12.76 -9.31
C LYS A 285 1.14 -12.37 -10.61
N GLU A 286 0.93 -13.11 -11.70
CA GLU A 286 1.52 -12.78 -13.01
C GLU A 286 1.10 -11.40 -13.55
N ILE A 287 -0.03 -10.86 -13.09
CA ILE A 287 -0.56 -9.56 -13.53
C ILE A 287 0.14 -8.41 -12.81
N TYR A 288 0.22 -8.46 -11.48
CA TYR A 288 0.75 -7.37 -10.64
C TYR A 288 2.22 -7.57 -10.22
N TYR A 289 2.82 -8.69 -10.59
CA TYR A 289 4.23 -8.99 -10.43
C TYR A 289 4.70 -9.83 -11.61
N PRO A 290 4.97 -9.24 -12.80
CA PRO A 290 5.23 -9.98 -14.02
C PRO A 290 6.41 -10.95 -13.92
N ILE A 291 6.34 -12.07 -14.65
CA ILE A 291 7.40 -13.10 -14.68
C ILE A 291 8.76 -12.51 -15.06
N MET A 292 8.75 -11.58 -16.03
CA MET A 292 9.89 -10.77 -16.42
C MET A 292 9.44 -9.32 -16.43
N GLN A 293 10.15 -8.47 -15.70
CA GLN A 293 9.89 -7.04 -15.65
C GLN A 293 11.18 -6.28 -15.90
N THR A 294 11.21 -5.48 -16.96
CA THR A 294 12.28 -4.50 -17.15
C THR A 294 12.18 -3.45 -16.05
N MET A 295 13.28 -3.25 -15.32
CA MET A 295 13.39 -2.24 -14.28
C MET A 295 13.85 -0.93 -14.91
N PHE A 296 14.98 -0.94 -15.61
CA PHE A 296 15.47 0.24 -16.32
C PHE A 296 16.29 -0.15 -17.54
N TYR A 297 16.38 0.78 -18.47
CA TYR A 297 17.28 0.76 -19.61
C TYR A 297 18.53 1.56 -19.24
N PHE A 298 19.69 1.14 -19.73
CA PHE A 298 20.95 1.84 -19.50
C PHE A 298 21.75 2.01 -20.79
N THR A 299 22.52 3.09 -20.85
CA THR A 299 23.63 3.29 -21.78
C THR A 299 24.92 3.54 -20.99
N GLU A 300 26.02 3.88 -21.65
CA GLU A 300 27.28 4.26 -21.00
C GLU A 300 27.15 5.52 -20.13
N HIS A 301 26.16 6.38 -20.41
CA HIS A 301 26.04 7.71 -19.80
C HIS A 301 24.69 7.98 -19.12
N GLU A 302 23.67 7.15 -19.35
CA GLU A 302 22.34 7.40 -18.81
C GLU A 302 21.63 6.13 -18.33
N VAL A 303 20.71 6.31 -17.38
CA VAL A 303 19.77 5.28 -16.94
C VAL A 303 18.36 5.86 -17.05
N LYS A 304 17.46 5.09 -17.65
CA LYS A 304 16.05 5.45 -17.82
C LYS A 304 15.16 4.36 -17.26
N GLU A 305 14.40 4.67 -16.23
CA GLU A 305 13.44 3.73 -15.64
C GLU A 305 12.37 3.29 -16.65
N SER A 306 11.95 2.04 -16.52
CA SER A 306 10.82 1.51 -17.28
C SER A 306 9.52 2.20 -16.87
N ARG A 307 8.59 2.31 -17.81
CA ARG A 307 7.23 2.82 -17.58
C ARG A 307 6.23 1.67 -17.73
N LEU A 308 5.05 1.84 -17.17
CA LEU A 308 3.93 0.94 -17.46
C LEU A 308 3.57 1.04 -18.94
N LYS A 309 2.96 -0.03 -19.46
CA LYS A 309 2.62 -0.17 -20.87
C LYS A 309 1.65 0.92 -21.34
N ASP A 310 0.67 1.23 -20.51
CA ASP A 310 -0.38 2.21 -20.74
C ASP A 310 -0.91 2.76 -19.41
N ASP A 311 -1.87 3.67 -19.52
CA ASP A 311 -2.45 4.38 -18.38
C ASP A 311 -3.68 3.67 -17.78
N LYS A 312 -4.12 2.53 -18.32
CA LYS A 312 -5.27 1.80 -17.77
C LYS A 312 -4.97 1.21 -16.39
N ASP A 313 -6.02 1.11 -15.59
CA ASP A 313 -5.99 0.41 -14.32
C ASP A 313 -6.27 -1.09 -14.54
N TYR A 314 -6.26 -1.90 -13.48
CA TYR A 314 -6.48 -3.34 -13.56
C TYR A 314 -7.67 -3.72 -12.70
N LEU A 315 -8.62 -4.48 -13.24
CA LEU A 315 -9.73 -5.04 -12.49
C LEU A 315 -9.60 -6.57 -12.51
N ILE A 316 -9.25 -7.17 -11.36
CA ILE A 316 -8.86 -8.58 -11.30
C ILE A 316 -9.85 -9.39 -10.46
N PHE A 317 -10.42 -10.44 -11.06
CA PHE A 317 -11.32 -11.38 -10.42
C PHE A 317 -10.55 -12.44 -9.62
N MET A 318 -10.58 -12.40 -8.30
CA MET A 318 -9.72 -13.21 -7.43
C MET A 318 -10.51 -13.96 -6.37
N HIS A 319 -10.12 -15.19 -6.05
CA HIS A 319 -10.64 -15.87 -4.86
C HIS A 319 -10.05 -15.26 -3.57
N PRO A 320 -10.72 -15.41 -2.41
CA PRO A 320 -10.22 -14.88 -1.14
C PRO A 320 -8.77 -15.26 -0.81
N CYS A 321 -8.35 -16.50 -1.12
CA CYS A 321 -6.98 -16.94 -0.87
C CYS A 321 -5.94 -16.23 -1.75
N ASP A 322 -6.29 -15.82 -2.98
CA ASP A 322 -5.43 -15.02 -3.84
C ASP A 322 -5.36 -13.56 -3.38
N ILE A 323 -6.47 -13.01 -2.88
CA ILE A 323 -6.51 -11.63 -2.32
C ILE A 323 -5.61 -11.55 -1.10
N ASN A 324 -5.72 -12.52 -0.19
CA ASN A 324 -4.82 -12.59 0.96
C ASN A 324 -3.37 -12.91 0.56
N ALA A 325 -3.14 -13.54 -0.59
CA ALA A 325 -1.80 -13.75 -1.10
C ALA A 325 -1.18 -12.46 -1.67
N LEU A 326 -2.00 -11.63 -2.32
CA LEU A 326 -1.60 -10.30 -2.75
C LEU A 326 -1.18 -9.45 -1.55
N ARG A 327 -1.95 -9.44 -0.46
CA ARG A 327 -1.60 -8.74 0.79
C ARG A 327 -0.24 -9.18 1.37
N ARG A 328 0.07 -10.47 1.31
CA ARG A 328 1.39 -11.00 1.75
C ARG A 328 2.50 -10.55 0.81
N THR A 329 2.23 -10.47 -0.48
CA THR A 329 3.17 -9.97 -1.48
C THR A 329 3.41 -8.47 -1.32
N ASP A 330 2.36 -7.69 -1.02
CA ASP A 330 2.44 -6.27 -0.65
C ASP A 330 3.36 -6.07 0.56
N THR A 331 3.20 -6.88 1.61
CA THR A 331 4.10 -6.85 2.77
C THR A 331 5.56 -7.09 2.39
N VAL A 332 5.85 -8.08 1.54
CA VAL A 332 7.22 -8.36 1.12
C VAL A 332 7.82 -7.22 0.29
N PHE A 333 7.08 -6.68 -0.68
CA PHE A 333 7.64 -5.66 -1.59
C PHE A 333 7.58 -4.24 -1.03
N MET A 334 6.67 -3.95 -0.09
CA MET A 334 6.49 -2.60 0.43
C MET A 334 7.02 -2.38 1.85
N LYS A 335 7.07 -3.43 2.68
CA LYS A 335 7.43 -3.30 4.11
C LYS A 335 8.75 -3.98 4.47
N ASN A 336 9.22 -4.96 3.69
CA ASN A 336 10.43 -5.72 4.02
C ASN A 336 11.70 -4.94 3.71
N GLY A 337 12.57 -4.74 4.71
CA GLY A 337 13.88 -4.10 4.51
C GLY A 337 13.88 -2.56 4.50
N GLY A 338 12.76 -1.92 4.87
CA GLY A 338 12.69 -0.47 5.07
C GLY A 338 12.59 0.38 3.79
N LEU A 339 12.57 -0.25 2.61
CA LEU A 339 12.40 0.42 1.32
C LEU A 339 11.27 -0.26 0.54
N THR A 340 10.40 0.56 -0.05
CA THR A 340 9.32 0.07 -0.91
C THR A 340 9.81 -0.11 -2.35
N ASP A 341 9.50 -1.26 -2.95
CA ASP A 341 9.76 -1.53 -4.36
C ASP A 341 8.84 -0.66 -5.24
N SER A 342 9.42 0.38 -5.85
CA SER A 342 8.68 1.35 -6.67
C SER A 342 8.02 0.73 -7.90
N TYR A 343 8.64 -0.28 -8.50
CA TYR A 343 8.13 -0.97 -9.70
C TYR A 343 6.92 -1.84 -9.39
N TYR A 344 6.93 -2.51 -8.26
CA TYR A 344 5.78 -3.25 -7.74
C TYR A 344 4.68 -2.29 -7.31
N LYS A 345 5.00 -1.28 -6.48
CA LYS A 345 4.02 -0.32 -5.96
C LYS A 345 3.25 0.38 -7.07
N ARG A 346 3.96 0.89 -8.09
CA ARG A 346 3.36 1.59 -9.24
C ARG A 346 2.31 0.75 -9.98
N LEU A 347 2.54 -0.56 -10.11
CA LEU A 347 1.57 -1.47 -10.74
C LEU A 347 0.46 -1.84 -9.77
N ARG A 348 0.81 -2.10 -8.51
CA ARG A 348 -0.12 -2.47 -7.44
C ARG A 348 -1.15 -1.38 -7.12
N ASP A 349 -0.74 -0.12 -7.15
CA ASP A 349 -1.62 1.05 -6.94
C ASP A 349 -2.75 1.12 -7.98
N LYS A 350 -2.54 0.53 -9.16
CA LYS A 350 -3.54 0.45 -10.24
C LYS A 350 -4.48 -0.75 -10.15
N VAL A 351 -4.34 -1.62 -9.15
CA VAL A 351 -5.13 -2.86 -9.05
C VAL A 351 -6.37 -2.67 -8.20
N LYS A 352 -7.52 -2.92 -8.82
CA LYS A 352 -8.85 -3.11 -8.24
C LYS A 352 -9.22 -4.60 -8.25
N ILE A 353 -9.96 -5.03 -7.24
CA ILE A 353 -10.19 -6.45 -6.94
C ILE A 353 -11.69 -6.73 -6.94
N VAL A 354 -12.07 -7.69 -7.79
CA VAL A 354 -13.40 -8.31 -7.75
C VAL A 354 -13.26 -9.67 -7.07
N MET A 355 -13.73 -9.80 -5.84
CA MET A 355 -13.68 -11.06 -5.13
C MET A 355 -14.69 -12.04 -5.69
N MET A 356 -14.21 -13.17 -6.22
CA MET A 356 -15.07 -14.31 -6.54
C MET A 356 -15.37 -15.10 -5.29
N GLU A 357 -16.65 -15.18 -4.94
CA GLU A 357 -17.13 -15.98 -3.82
C GLU A 357 -16.61 -17.43 -3.91
N CYS A 358 -16.24 -18.00 -2.76
CA CYS A 358 -15.75 -19.37 -2.67
C CYS A 358 -16.51 -20.12 -1.58
N THR A 359 -17.46 -20.94 -1.99
CA THR A 359 -18.35 -21.72 -1.11
C THR A 359 -18.03 -23.20 -1.09
N GLN A 360 -17.04 -23.66 -1.88
CA GLN A 360 -16.63 -25.06 -1.95
C GLN A 360 -15.12 -25.23 -1.86
N SER A 361 -14.68 -26.27 -1.14
CA SER A 361 -13.26 -26.62 -1.07
C SER A 361 -12.81 -27.25 -2.39
N CYS A 362 -11.71 -26.76 -2.94
CA CYS A 362 -10.94 -27.51 -3.93
C CYS A 362 -10.26 -28.71 -3.28
N GLU A 363 -9.91 -29.72 -4.07
CA GLU A 363 -9.29 -30.99 -3.62
C GLU A 363 -8.04 -30.78 -2.77
N ASN A 364 -7.11 -29.94 -3.24
CA ASN A 364 -5.79 -29.76 -2.64
C ASN A 364 -5.65 -28.51 -1.75
N CYS A 365 -6.74 -27.76 -1.54
CA CYS A 365 -6.66 -26.53 -0.74
C CYS A 365 -6.90 -26.80 0.75
N PHE A 366 -6.28 -25.96 1.57
CA PHE A 366 -6.30 -25.98 3.04
C PHE A 366 -6.26 -24.54 3.59
N CYS A 367 -6.87 -23.59 2.85
CA CYS A 367 -6.84 -22.16 3.16
C CYS A 367 -7.53 -21.80 4.49
N VAL A 368 -8.47 -22.62 4.97
CA VAL A 368 -9.10 -22.51 6.29
C VAL A 368 -8.05 -22.74 7.39
N SER A 369 -7.22 -23.79 7.31
CA SER A 369 -6.12 -24.02 8.26
C SER A 369 -5.08 -22.88 8.26
N MET A 370 -5.04 -22.09 7.18
CA MET A 370 -4.16 -20.92 7.06
C MET A 370 -4.87 -19.59 7.35
N ASN A 371 -6.14 -19.60 7.79
CA ASN A 371 -6.97 -18.40 8.03
C ASN A 371 -7.00 -17.43 6.83
N SER A 372 -7.13 -17.97 5.62
CA SER A 372 -7.05 -17.22 4.35
C SER A 372 -8.20 -17.53 3.38
N ASN A 373 -9.22 -18.23 3.87
CA ASN A 373 -10.47 -18.56 3.18
C ASN A 373 -11.43 -17.37 3.05
N ARG A 374 -11.20 -16.28 3.79
CA ARG A 374 -12.03 -15.05 3.80
C ARG A 374 -11.17 -13.84 3.55
N SER A 375 -11.72 -12.78 2.96
CA SER A 375 -11.03 -11.50 2.83
C SER A 375 -12.04 -10.38 2.76
N ASP A 376 -11.72 -9.24 3.35
CA ASP A 376 -12.50 -7.98 3.24
C ASP A 376 -11.76 -6.93 2.40
N HIS A 377 -10.63 -7.29 1.79
CA HIS A 377 -9.77 -6.41 0.99
C HIS A 377 -10.11 -6.49 -0.51
N TYR A 378 -11.37 -6.20 -0.85
CA TYR A 378 -11.87 -6.16 -2.22
C TYR A 378 -12.70 -4.90 -2.47
N ASP A 379 -12.83 -4.51 -3.74
CA ASP A 379 -13.63 -3.36 -4.17
C ASP A 379 -15.07 -3.81 -4.51
N MET A 380 -15.23 -5.01 -5.07
CA MET A 380 -16.52 -5.66 -5.29
C MET A 380 -16.42 -7.16 -4.98
N ALA A 381 -17.53 -7.83 -4.71
CA ALA A 381 -17.60 -9.28 -4.60
C ALA A 381 -18.72 -9.83 -5.49
N VAL A 382 -18.53 -11.01 -6.05
CA VAL A 382 -19.46 -11.63 -7.00
C VAL A 382 -19.77 -13.08 -6.66
N ARG A 383 -21.03 -13.47 -6.89
CA ARG A 383 -21.48 -14.87 -6.94
C ARG A 383 -22.12 -15.13 -8.30
N PHE A 384 -21.55 -16.10 -9.02
CA PHE A 384 -22.04 -16.55 -10.31
C PHE A 384 -23.25 -17.49 -10.14
N ASP A 385 -24.27 -17.30 -10.97
CA ASP A 385 -25.44 -18.17 -11.12
C ASP A 385 -25.68 -18.45 -12.63
N GLN A 386 -26.51 -19.44 -12.98
CA GLN A 386 -26.65 -19.94 -14.35
C GLN A 386 -27.04 -18.86 -15.37
N HIS A 387 -27.83 -17.86 -14.96
CA HIS A 387 -28.36 -16.81 -15.85
C HIS A 387 -28.14 -15.39 -15.34
N GLN A 388 -27.63 -15.25 -14.12
CA GLN A 388 -27.51 -13.98 -13.44
C GLN A 388 -26.26 -13.95 -12.58
N MET A 389 -25.90 -12.77 -12.13
CA MET A 389 -24.84 -12.57 -11.18
C MET A 389 -25.29 -11.68 -10.04
N ASN A 390 -24.91 -12.07 -8.83
CA ASN A 390 -25.04 -11.24 -7.66
C ASN A 390 -23.73 -10.51 -7.41
N VAL A 391 -23.81 -9.20 -7.17
CA VAL A 391 -22.66 -8.33 -6.96
C VAL A 391 -22.85 -7.57 -5.67
N ASN A 392 -21.84 -7.56 -4.80
CA ASN A 392 -21.78 -6.72 -3.61
C ASN A 392 -20.70 -5.66 -3.85
N VAL A 393 -21.10 -4.40 -3.92
CA VAL A 393 -20.23 -3.27 -4.27
C VAL A 393 -19.80 -2.58 -2.98
N LYS A 394 -18.50 -2.63 -2.69
CA LYS A 394 -17.89 -2.03 -1.50
C LYS A 394 -17.20 -0.70 -1.81
N ASP A 395 -16.48 -0.63 -2.93
CA ASP A 395 -15.93 0.62 -3.44
C ASP A 395 -17.05 1.39 -4.14
N PRO A 396 -17.45 2.56 -3.60
CA PRO A 396 -18.63 3.22 -4.10
C PRO A 396 -18.40 3.84 -5.48
N SER A 397 -17.17 3.92 -6.01
CA SER A 397 -16.90 4.38 -7.39
C SER A 397 -17.51 3.47 -8.46
N PHE A 398 -17.85 2.21 -8.13
CA PHE A 398 -18.55 1.30 -9.03
C PHE A 398 -20.08 1.34 -8.89
N LEU A 399 -20.66 2.03 -7.89
CA LEU A 399 -22.12 2.00 -7.67
C LEU A 399 -22.92 2.53 -8.87
N ALA A 400 -22.37 3.51 -9.58
CA ALA A 400 -22.99 4.09 -10.77
C ALA A 400 -23.21 3.03 -11.87
N ASP A 401 -22.33 2.04 -11.96
CA ASP A 401 -22.37 0.98 -12.96
C ASP A 401 -23.55 0.01 -12.75
N PHE A 402 -24.09 -0.04 -11.51
CA PHE A 402 -25.18 -0.94 -11.13
C PHE A 402 -26.52 -0.23 -10.91
N GLN A 403 -26.66 1.05 -11.27
CA GLN A 403 -27.89 1.82 -11.03
C GLN A 403 -29.14 1.22 -11.70
N ALA A 404 -28.96 0.57 -12.86
CA ALA A 404 -30.05 -0.10 -13.58
C ALA A 404 -30.31 -1.55 -13.10
N ALA A 405 -29.45 -2.08 -12.22
CA ALA A 405 -29.57 -3.44 -11.70
C ALA A 405 -30.58 -3.50 -10.54
N GLN A 406 -31.15 -4.69 -10.30
CA GLN A 406 -32.07 -4.90 -9.19
C GLN A 406 -31.26 -4.98 -7.88
N THR A 407 -31.63 -4.22 -6.85
CA THR A 407 -31.02 -4.36 -5.51
C THR A 407 -31.32 -5.72 -4.90
N SER A 408 -30.37 -6.30 -4.18
CA SER A 408 -30.50 -7.61 -3.53
C SER A 408 -29.96 -7.61 -2.10
N ASP A 409 -30.17 -8.71 -1.37
CA ASP A 409 -29.65 -8.97 -0.04
C ASP A 409 -28.37 -9.82 -0.06
N PHE A 410 -27.75 -10.00 -1.24
CA PHE A 410 -26.57 -10.83 -1.41
C PHE A 410 -25.44 -10.40 -0.46
N GLN A 411 -24.90 -11.36 0.28
CA GLN A 411 -23.69 -11.20 1.08
C GLN A 411 -22.71 -12.33 0.72
N PRO A 412 -21.41 -12.01 0.50
CA PRO A 412 -20.43 -13.03 0.19
C PRO A 412 -20.31 -14.07 1.29
N GLN A 413 -20.34 -15.34 0.89
CA GLN A 413 -20.12 -16.49 1.76
C GLN A 413 -18.73 -17.07 1.55
N PHE A 414 -18.24 -17.74 2.58
CA PHE A 414 -16.91 -18.34 2.57
C PHE A 414 -16.97 -19.74 3.16
N ILE A 415 -16.21 -20.66 2.60
CA ILE A 415 -16.03 -22.00 3.16
C ILE A 415 -15.60 -21.94 4.63
N SER A 416 -16.14 -22.85 5.45
CA SER A 416 -15.74 -23.04 6.84
C SER A 416 -14.76 -24.20 7.03
N GLU A 417 -14.65 -25.08 6.04
CA GLU A 417 -13.81 -26.28 6.10
C GLU A 417 -13.19 -26.59 4.73
N ASN A 418 -12.09 -27.32 4.76
CA ASN A 418 -11.41 -27.85 3.58
C ASN A 418 -11.38 -29.38 3.61
N GLN A 419 -11.26 -30.01 2.44
CA GLN A 419 -11.05 -31.47 2.36
C GLN A 419 -9.72 -31.90 3.01
N ALA A 420 -8.67 -31.09 2.85
CA ALA A 420 -7.39 -31.26 3.51
C ALA A 420 -7.24 -30.29 4.69
N THR A 421 -6.68 -30.77 5.80
CA THR A 421 -6.38 -29.95 6.98
C THR A 421 -4.89 -29.95 7.28
N VAL A 422 -4.40 -28.84 7.82
CA VAL A 422 -3.00 -28.69 8.21
C VAL A 422 -2.92 -28.25 9.67
N THR A 423 -2.04 -28.90 10.42
CA THR A 423 -1.62 -28.48 11.76
C THR A 423 -0.26 -27.80 11.66
N LEU A 424 -0.20 -26.54 12.08
CA LEU A 424 1.04 -25.75 12.06
C LEU A 424 1.92 -26.12 13.25
N PRO A 425 3.25 -26.12 13.08
CA PRO A 425 4.19 -26.37 14.16
C PRO A 425 4.29 -25.15 15.08
N GLU A 426 4.38 -25.39 16.39
CA GLU A 426 4.59 -24.34 17.40
C GLU A 426 6.07 -24.25 17.77
N ILE A 427 6.75 -23.26 17.21
CA ILE A 427 8.17 -22.98 17.45
C ILE A 427 8.27 -21.67 18.24
N ASN A 428 8.64 -21.76 19.51
CA ASN A 428 8.58 -20.64 20.47
C ASN A 428 9.96 -20.14 20.93
N SER A 429 11.04 -20.83 20.57
CA SER A 429 12.41 -20.46 20.97
C SER A 429 13.42 -20.67 19.85
N ARG A 430 14.61 -20.09 20.04
CA ARG A 430 15.75 -20.30 19.12
C ARG A 430 16.24 -21.75 19.13
N GLU A 431 16.17 -22.41 20.27
CA GLU A 431 16.52 -23.84 20.43
C GLU A 431 15.53 -24.73 19.67
N GLU A 432 14.24 -24.41 19.78
CA GLU A 432 13.18 -25.09 19.02
C GLU A 432 13.34 -24.88 17.52
N LEU A 433 13.72 -23.67 17.08
CA LEU A 433 14.01 -23.39 15.68
C LEU A 433 15.22 -24.18 15.17
N ASP A 434 16.28 -24.29 15.99
CA ASP A 434 17.46 -25.08 15.66
C ASP A 434 17.10 -26.56 15.52
N LEU A 435 16.31 -27.11 16.45
CA LEU A 435 15.78 -28.48 16.36
C LEU A 435 14.96 -28.68 15.09
N ALA A 436 14.00 -27.79 14.82
CA ALA A 436 13.18 -27.82 13.61
C ALA A 436 14.03 -27.80 12.34
N GLY A 437 15.16 -27.08 12.36
CA GLY A 437 16.09 -26.95 11.24
C GLY A 437 16.89 -28.22 10.92
N HIS A 438 17.11 -29.08 11.91
CA HIS A 438 18.00 -30.25 11.83
C HIS A 438 17.28 -31.60 11.84
N LEU A 439 15.95 -31.62 11.66
CA LEU A 439 15.18 -32.86 11.58
C LEU A 439 15.60 -33.74 10.39
N ASP A 440 15.76 -35.04 10.62
CA ASP A 440 15.97 -36.04 9.56
C ASP A 440 14.83 -36.10 8.55
N TYR A 441 13.63 -35.63 8.95
CA TYR A 441 12.47 -35.47 8.08
C TYR A 441 12.81 -34.74 6.77
N TRP A 442 13.69 -33.74 6.80
CA TRP A 442 14.06 -32.99 5.60
C TRP A 442 14.84 -33.83 4.58
N GLN A 443 15.57 -34.85 5.01
CA GLN A 443 16.35 -35.72 4.13
C GLN A 443 15.45 -36.57 3.22
N THR A 444 14.20 -36.80 3.63
CA THR A 444 13.20 -37.53 2.81
C THR A 444 12.93 -36.86 1.46
N PHE A 445 13.23 -35.55 1.32
CA PHE A 445 13.04 -34.82 0.08
C PHE A 445 14.23 -34.91 -0.89
N ASN A 446 15.40 -35.40 -0.47
CA ASN A 446 16.59 -35.45 -1.31
C ASN A 446 16.41 -36.31 -2.56
N GLU A 447 15.64 -37.40 -2.44
CA GLU A 447 15.35 -38.31 -3.56
C GLU A 447 14.00 -38.01 -4.20
N ARG A 448 13.06 -37.39 -3.46
CA ARG A 448 11.70 -37.09 -3.94
C ARG A 448 11.63 -35.81 -4.76
N CYS A 449 12.34 -34.76 -4.34
CA CYS A 449 12.25 -33.45 -4.96
C CYS A 449 13.36 -33.25 -6.01
N ILE A 450 12.95 -32.99 -7.24
CA ILE A 450 13.88 -32.75 -8.37
C ILE A 450 14.31 -31.29 -8.51
N GLY A 451 14.02 -30.41 -7.53
CA GLY A 451 14.48 -29.02 -7.53
C GLY A 451 13.92 -28.12 -8.64
N CYS A 452 12.87 -28.51 -9.37
CA CYS A 452 12.42 -27.79 -10.57
C CYS A 452 11.79 -26.40 -10.36
N GLY A 453 11.49 -26.02 -9.11
CA GLY A 453 10.90 -24.72 -8.78
C GLY A 453 9.44 -24.50 -9.21
N GLY A 454 8.79 -25.48 -9.85
CA GLY A 454 7.42 -25.34 -10.36
C GLY A 454 6.38 -24.97 -9.30
N CYS A 455 6.58 -25.42 -8.06
CA CYS A 455 5.73 -25.04 -6.92
C CYS A 455 5.81 -23.54 -6.56
N ASN A 456 6.93 -22.88 -6.83
CA ASN A 456 7.10 -21.43 -6.60
C ASN A 456 6.48 -20.61 -7.73
N THR A 457 6.55 -21.10 -8.98
CA THR A 457 5.99 -20.42 -10.15
C THR A 457 4.48 -20.23 -10.02
N VAL A 458 3.76 -21.24 -9.50
CA VAL A 458 2.30 -21.18 -9.32
C VAL A 458 1.87 -20.64 -7.95
N CYS A 459 2.81 -20.42 -7.04
CA CYS A 459 2.49 -19.97 -5.69
C CYS A 459 2.22 -18.46 -5.69
N PRO A 460 1.04 -18.02 -5.21
CA PRO A 460 0.67 -16.60 -5.24
C PRO A 460 1.47 -15.76 -4.23
N THR A 461 2.17 -16.38 -3.27
CA THR A 461 2.99 -15.66 -2.27
C THR A 461 4.49 -15.80 -2.48
N CYS A 462 4.93 -16.46 -3.56
CA CYS A 462 6.37 -16.55 -3.84
C CYS A 462 6.87 -15.28 -4.53
N THR A 463 7.87 -14.64 -3.92
CA THR A 463 8.44 -13.36 -4.32
C THR A 463 9.92 -13.45 -4.75
N CYS A 464 10.47 -14.66 -4.86
CA CYS A 464 11.86 -14.87 -5.29
C CYS A 464 12.06 -14.37 -6.73
N PHE A 465 13.17 -13.66 -6.98
CA PHE A 465 13.61 -13.24 -8.30
C PHE A 465 15.12 -13.19 -8.41
N ASP A 466 15.59 -13.26 -9.64
CA ASP A 466 16.95 -12.92 -10.04
C ASP A 466 16.95 -11.59 -10.80
N THR A 467 18.12 -10.94 -10.81
CA THR A 467 18.37 -9.74 -11.60
C THR A 467 19.28 -10.11 -12.76
N LEU A 468 18.83 -9.80 -13.98
CA LEU A 468 19.54 -10.10 -15.21
C LEU A 468 19.78 -8.82 -16.01
N ASP A 469 21.03 -8.57 -16.39
CA ASP A 469 21.35 -7.55 -17.37
C ASP A 469 21.35 -8.17 -18.76
N VAL A 470 20.54 -7.62 -19.66
CA VAL A 470 20.45 -8.01 -21.07
C VAL A 470 21.13 -6.93 -21.90
N THR A 471 22.32 -7.23 -22.41
CA THR A 471 23.07 -6.34 -23.31
C THR A 471 22.53 -6.45 -24.73
N TYR A 472 22.34 -5.32 -25.42
CA TYR A 472 21.78 -5.30 -26.77
C TYR A 472 22.82 -5.49 -27.88
N ASP A 473 24.09 -5.29 -27.56
CA ASP A 473 25.19 -5.50 -28.49
C ASP A 473 26.44 -6.02 -27.76
N GLU A 474 27.46 -6.36 -28.55
CA GLU A 474 28.73 -6.91 -28.07
C GLU A 474 29.56 -5.90 -27.26
N SER A 475 29.25 -4.60 -27.32
CA SER A 475 29.97 -3.59 -26.54
C SER A 475 29.60 -3.64 -25.07
N GLY A 476 28.42 -4.19 -24.73
CA GLY A 476 27.90 -4.23 -23.36
C GLY A 476 27.56 -2.87 -22.77
N LYS A 477 27.65 -1.80 -23.55
CA LYS A 477 27.44 -0.41 -23.11
C LYS A 477 25.98 0.00 -23.09
N GLN A 478 25.09 -0.77 -23.70
CA GLN A 478 23.66 -0.52 -23.72
C GLN A 478 22.87 -1.80 -23.51
N GLY A 479 21.75 -1.67 -22.82
CA GLY A 479 20.93 -2.81 -22.46
C GLY A 479 19.81 -2.45 -21.51
N GLU A 480 19.31 -3.48 -20.84
CA GLU A 480 18.30 -3.33 -19.81
C GLU A 480 18.56 -4.27 -18.63
N ARG A 481 18.20 -3.80 -17.44
CA ARG A 481 18.15 -4.62 -16.24
C ARG A 481 16.73 -5.15 -16.08
N ARG A 482 16.60 -6.47 -16.07
CA ARG A 482 15.34 -7.17 -15.83
C ARG A 482 15.34 -7.83 -14.47
N ARG A 483 14.19 -7.80 -13.80
CA ARG A 483 13.84 -8.72 -12.73
C ARG A 483 13.11 -9.91 -13.34
N VAL A 484 13.57 -11.12 -13.03
CA VAL A 484 12.96 -12.37 -13.52
C VAL A 484 12.63 -13.26 -12.35
N TRP A 485 11.42 -13.82 -12.31
CA TRP A 485 11.03 -14.75 -11.26
C TRP A 485 12.04 -15.89 -11.12
N SER A 486 12.35 -16.22 -9.87
CA SER A 486 13.24 -17.31 -9.52
C SER A 486 12.61 -18.18 -8.44
N SER A 487 13.33 -19.18 -7.96
CA SER A 487 12.82 -20.12 -6.97
C SER A 487 13.91 -20.53 -6.00
N CYS A 488 13.55 -20.50 -4.70
CA CYS A 488 14.40 -21.03 -3.64
C CYS A 488 14.67 -22.54 -3.73
N MET A 489 13.99 -23.25 -4.64
CA MET A 489 14.23 -24.66 -4.94
C MET A 489 15.32 -24.87 -5.99
N LEU A 490 15.64 -23.85 -6.80
CA LEU A 490 16.67 -23.92 -7.83
C LEU A 490 18.07 -23.84 -7.20
N ASP A 491 18.99 -24.62 -7.76
CA ASP A 491 20.36 -24.71 -7.27
C ASP A 491 21.14 -23.40 -7.43
N THR A 492 20.83 -22.63 -8.47
CA THR A 492 21.47 -21.35 -8.77
C THR A 492 21.02 -20.21 -7.86
N PHE A 493 19.88 -20.33 -7.19
CA PHE A 493 19.25 -19.21 -6.46
C PHE A 493 20.08 -18.66 -5.29
N THR A 494 20.92 -19.51 -4.66
CA THR A 494 21.86 -19.06 -3.61
C THR A 494 23.31 -19.22 -4.02
N GLN A 495 23.56 -19.44 -5.31
CA GLN A 495 24.90 -19.58 -5.82
C GLN A 495 25.56 -18.20 -5.84
N THR A 496 26.66 -18.09 -5.11
CA THR A 496 27.52 -16.90 -5.11
C THR A 496 28.46 -16.93 -6.33
N ALA A 497 29.09 -15.80 -6.64
CA ALA A 497 30.05 -15.70 -7.76
C ALA A 497 31.20 -16.73 -7.68
N GLY A 498 31.57 -17.18 -6.47
CA GLY A 498 32.56 -18.25 -6.27
C GLY A 498 32.04 -19.67 -6.52
N GLY A 499 30.82 -19.83 -7.03
CA GLY A 499 30.19 -21.11 -7.33
C GLY A 499 29.62 -21.87 -6.13
N ASN A 500 29.91 -21.42 -4.90
CA ASN A 500 29.36 -22.02 -3.68
C ASN A 500 27.91 -21.58 -3.43
N ARG A 501 27.13 -22.44 -2.77
CA ARG A 501 25.71 -22.22 -2.43
C ARG A 501 25.42 -22.58 -0.98
N ALA A 502 24.48 -21.86 -0.36
CA ALA A 502 24.18 -22.02 1.07
C ALA A 502 23.48 -23.35 1.40
N ARG A 503 22.51 -23.77 0.58
CA ARG A 503 21.72 -24.99 0.78
C ARG A 503 22.13 -26.01 -0.25
N LYS A 504 22.66 -27.17 0.13
CA LYS A 504 23.32 -28.10 -0.82
C LYS A 504 22.41 -29.19 -1.36
N THR A 505 21.28 -29.43 -0.71
CA THR A 505 20.38 -30.55 -1.02
C THR A 505 18.94 -30.09 -1.31
N PRO A 506 18.13 -30.90 -2.02
CA PRO A 506 16.69 -30.63 -2.16
C PRO A 506 15.97 -30.59 -0.80
N GLY A 507 16.39 -31.39 0.17
CA GLY A 507 15.90 -31.36 1.55
C GLY A 507 16.13 -30.02 2.24
N ASP A 508 17.33 -29.45 2.13
CA ASP A 508 17.62 -28.11 2.66
C ASP A 508 16.74 -27.03 2.02
N ASN A 509 16.50 -27.14 0.71
CA ASN A 509 15.62 -26.23 -0.02
C ASN A 509 14.15 -26.37 0.43
N MET A 510 13.68 -27.60 0.64
CA MET A 510 12.33 -27.85 1.15
C MET A 510 12.16 -27.34 2.58
N ARG A 511 13.13 -27.59 3.47
CA ARG A 511 13.16 -27.01 4.82
C ARG A 511 13.00 -25.49 4.76
N PHE A 512 13.84 -24.83 3.96
CA PHE A 512 13.81 -23.37 3.82
C PHE A 512 12.45 -22.88 3.29
N LYS A 513 11.90 -23.52 2.26
CA LYS A 513 10.57 -23.17 1.73
C LYS A 513 9.47 -23.34 2.78
N THR A 514 9.50 -24.43 3.53
CA THR A 514 8.47 -24.75 4.53
C THR A 514 8.54 -23.77 5.69
N LEU A 515 9.71 -23.63 6.34
CA LEU A 515 9.91 -22.69 7.45
C LEU A 515 9.61 -21.25 7.04
N HIS A 516 10.03 -20.81 5.84
CA HIS A 516 9.73 -19.46 5.37
C HIS A 516 8.21 -19.22 5.27
N LYS A 517 7.46 -20.26 4.87
CA LYS A 517 6.01 -20.15 4.66
C LYS A 517 5.16 -20.30 5.91
N VAL A 518 5.61 -21.06 6.91
CA VAL A 518 4.81 -21.38 8.11
C VAL A 518 5.39 -20.85 9.42
N TYR A 519 6.56 -20.20 9.38
CA TYR A 519 7.24 -19.66 10.55
C TYR A 519 7.91 -18.30 10.26
N ASP A 520 8.95 -18.23 9.42
CA ASP A 520 9.85 -17.05 9.34
C ASP A 520 9.10 -15.76 8.95
N TYR A 521 8.16 -15.86 8.00
CA TYR A 521 7.37 -14.70 7.58
C TYR A 521 6.51 -14.17 8.73
N LYS A 522 5.83 -15.06 9.48
CA LYS A 522 5.02 -14.66 10.63
C LYS A 522 5.89 -14.08 11.74
N GLN A 523 7.04 -14.69 12.01
CA GLN A 523 8.00 -14.18 12.99
C GLN A 523 8.50 -12.77 12.62
N ARG A 524 8.68 -12.49 11.33
CA ARG A 524 9.17 -11.19 10.84
C ARG A 524 8.10 -10.10 10.89
N PHE A 525 6.87 -10.41 10.50
CA PHE A 525 5.81 -9.40 10.29
C PHE A 525 4.69 -9.44 11.34
N GLY A 526 4.66 -10.43 12.22
CA GLY A 526 3.77 -10.52 13.38
C GLY A 526 2.31 -10.93 13.11
N GLU A 527 1.82 -10.81 11.88
CA GLU A 527 0.39 -10.95 11.59
C GLU A 527 -0.04 -12.41 11.29
N GLU A 528 0.52 -13.01 10.23
CA GLU A 528 0.02 -14.27 9.66
C GLU A 528 1.14 -15.07 9.00
N ASN A 529 0.87 -16.32 8.64
CA ASN A 529 1.79 -17.15 7.85
C ASN A 529 1.78 -16.77 6.37
N MET A 530 2.89 -16.96 5.66
CA MET A 530 3.01 -16.63 4.23
C MET A 530 2.22 -17.58 3.32
N CYS A 531 1.98 -18.82 3.72
CA CYS A 531 1.16 -19.74 2.94
C CYS A 531 -0.32 -19.35 3.05
N VAL A 532 -1.03 -19.35 1.92
CA VAL A 532 -2.50 -19.11 1.87
C VAL A 532 -3.31 -20.40 1.70
N GLY A 533 -2.65 -21.56 1.76
CA GLY A 533 -3.31 -22.86 1.59
C GLY A 533 -4.05 -23.05 0.27
N CYS A 534 -3.68 -22.34 -0.81
CA CYS A 534 -4.39 -22.49 -2.09
C CYS A 534 -4.24 -23.90 -2.68
N GLY A 535 -3.12 -24.61 -2.47
CA GLY A 535 -2.95 -25.98 -2.99
C GLY A 535 -2.38 -26.07 -4.41
N ARG A 536 -2.25 -24.97 -5.16
CA ARG A 536 -1.71 -24.97 -6.55
C ARG A 536 -0.34 -25.64 -6.69
N CYS A 537 0.50 -25.51 -5.67
CA CYS A 537 1.82 -26.13 -5.64
C CYS A 537 1.81 -27.67 -5.68
N VAL A 538 0.73 -28.30 -5.21
CA VAL A 538 0.52 -29.75 -5.27
C VAL A 538 0.22 -30.15 -6.70
N MET A 539 -0.76 -29.48 -7.34
CA MET A 539 -1.17 -29.74 -8.72
C MET A 539 -0.01 -29.58 -9.73
N ARG A 540 0.95 -28.70 -9.44
CA ARG A 540 2.09 -28.45 -10.33
C ARG A 540 3.27 -29.40 -10.11
N CYS A 541 3.30 -30.16 -9.02
CA CYS A 541 4.46 -30.98 -8.68
C CYS A 541 4.51 -32.25 -9.56
N PRO A 542 5.57 -32.48 -10.37
CA PRO A 542 5.69 -33.68 -11.18
C PRO A 542 6.06 -34.95 -10.38
N LYS A 543 6.20 -34.82 -9.06
CA LYS A 543 6.58 -35.89 -8.12
C LYS A 543 5.54 -36.05 -7.02
N ASP A 544 4.35 -35.46 -7.20
CA ASP A 544 3.20 -35.56 -6.31
C ASP A 544 3.53 -35.22 -4.84
N ILE A 545 4.41 -34.23 -4.64
CA ILE A 545 4.73 -33.73 -3.30
C ILE A 545 3.61 -32.81 -2.84
N SER A 546 2.80 -33.31 -1.91
CA SER A 546 1.78 -32.54 -1.21
C SER A 546 2.40 -31.60 -0.18
N PHE A 547 2.07 -30.31 -0.27
CA PHE A 547 2.59 -29.31 0.68
C PHE A 547 1.83 -29.32 2.00
N SER A 548 0.55 -29.71 2.03
CA SER A 548 -0.17 -29.94 3.29
C SER A 548 0.47 -31.10 4.06
N ASP A 549 0.78 -32.20 3.38
CA ASP A 549 1.42 -33.36 4.00
C ASP A 549 2.85 -33.05 4.43
N THR A 550 3.54 -32.17 3.69
CA THR A 550 4.86 -31.66 4.08
C THR A 550 4.79 -30.90 5.40
N ILE A 551 3.78 -30.04 5.58
CA ILE A 551 3.61 -29.29 6.82
C ILE A 551 3.21 -30.24 7.96
N ASN A 552 2.24 -31.12 7.75
CA ASN A 552 1.81 -32.07 8.78
C ASN A 552 2.92 -33.03 9.20
N GLY A 553 3.68 -33.56 8.23
CA GLY A 553 4.82 -34.43 8.50
C GLY A 553 5.94 -33.70 9.23
N PHE A 554 6.21 -32.44 8.88
CA PHE A 554 7.13 -31.59 9.63
C PHE A 554 6.63 -31.38 11.08
N THR A 555 5.38 -31.00 11.27
CA THR A 555 4.77 -30.80 12.60
C THR A 555 4.86 -32.06 13.46
N ALA A 556 4.56 -33.23 12.91
CA ALA A 556 4.64 -34.51 13.61
C ALA A 556 6.09 -34.87 13.98
N ALA A 557 7.03 -34.77 13.03
CA ALA A 557 8.44 -35.05 13.27
C ALA A 557 9.04 -34.10 14.31
N PHE A 558 8.64 -32.83 14.28
CA PHE A 558 9.07 -31.83 15.24
C PHE A 558 8.53 -32.12 16.65
N ALA A 559 7.25 -32.46 16.78
CA ALA A 559 6.66 -32.84 18.06
C ALA A 559 7.35 -34.08 18.67
N GLN A 560 7.66 -35.08 17.86
CA GLN A 560 8.42 -36.25 18.29
C GLN A 560 9.83 -35.86 18.78
N ALA A 561 10.56 -35.04 18.02
CA ALA A 561 11.89 -34.60 18.41
C ALA A 561 11.91 -33.79 19.71
N LYS A 562 10.87 -32.96 19.97
CA LYS A 562 10.71 -32.26 21.24
C LYS A 562 10.52 -33.22 22.42
N GLN A 563 9.72 -34.27 22.23
CA GLN A 563 9.51 -35.29 23.27
C GLN A 563 10.81 -36.04 23.58
N GLU A 564 11.58 -36.40 22.56
CA GLU A 564 12.87 -37.09 22.73
C GLU A 564 13.93 -36.22 23.42
N GLN A 565 13.93 -34.90 23.17
CA GLN A 565 14.79 -33.96 23.90
C GLN A 565 14.35 -33.76 25.35
N ALA A 566 13.05 -33.77 25.65
CA ALA A 566 12.55 -33.60 27.02
C ALA A 566 12.81 -34.82 27.93
N VAL A 567 13.08 -36.00 27.34
CA VAL A 567 13.39 -37.25 28.06
C VAL A 567 14.90 -37.44 28.28
N LYS A 568 15.74 -36.67 27.58
CA LYS A 568 17.20 -36.61 27.77
C LYS A 568 17.58 -35.50 28.74
#